data_AF-A0A1J4JZ74-F1
#
_entry.id   AF-A0A1J4JZ74-F1
#
_cell.length_a   1.000
_cell.length_b   1.000
_cell.length_c   1.000
_cell.angle_alpha   90.00
_cell.angle_beta   90.00
_cell.angle_gamma   90.00
#
_symmetry.space_group_name_H-M   'P 1'
#
loop_
_entity.id
_entity.type
_entity.pdbx_description
1 polymer ?
#
loop_
_entity_poly.entity_id
_entity_poly.type
_entity_poly.pdbx_seq_one_letter_code
_entity_poly.pdbx_strand_id
1 'polypeptide(L)'
;MRVPKSDTTHLEKITTGAHLAESITSTTRKIREDEVQQWIDENDPSPIEILKRIAEVSLPHHNALMKIANELEEIASTPVPPQISEEYNRRSMRCKLADVLLETRDIECSINDKQEREKVLRARLEYMTRQRDEMKQRYLDYDRIVQNEKFNKYYDLKRGVDIEKQAKDFERDTEINKKVQIEFSQLWGESRLLRDEISKISEKLEQNRIFHEKFAHERAQKKLNLEKEYQDMIIKPEGE
;
A
#
# COMPACT_ATOMS: atom_id res chain seq x y z
N MET A 1 46.90 74.00 -12.04
CA MET A 1 46.39 72.76 -12.68
C MET A 1 45.01 73.06 -13.25
N ARG A 2 44.81 72.97 -14.57
CA ARG A 2 43.48 73.06 -15.20
C ARG A 2 42.91 71.65 -15.29
N VAL A 3 41.75 71.44 -14.68
CA VAL A 3 40.98 70.19 -14.81
C VAL A 3 40.37 70.15 -16.21
N PRO A 4 40.51 69.06 -16.98
CA PRO A 4 39.83 68.94 -18.27
C PRO A 4 38.33 68.81 -18.03
N LYS A 5 37.53 69.67 -18.67
CA LYS A 5 36.07 69.55 -18.69
C LYS A 5 35.73 68.33 -19.55
N SER A 6 35.18 67.29 -18.96
CA SER A 6 34.65 66.14 -19.68
C SER A 6 33.35 66.51 -20.37
N ASP A 7 33.27 66.30 -21.69
CA ASP A 7 32.07 66.45 -22.51
C ASP A 7 31.00 65.41 -22.09
N THR A 8 30.07 65.83 -21.24
CA THR A 8 28.91 65.03 -20.78
C THR A 8 27.74 65.07 -21.76
N THR A 9 27.84 65.88 -22.81
CA THR A 9 26.76 66.13 -23.80
C THR A 9 26.36 64.88 -24.58
N HIS A 10 27.27 63.92 -24.78
CA HIS A 10 26.96 62.64 -25.42
C HIS A 10 26.17 61.68 -24.52
N LEU A 11 26.47 61.65 -23.21
CA LEU A 11 25.75 60.83 -22.24
C LEU A 11 24.32 61.34 -22.03
N GLU A 12 24.13 62.66 -21.95
CA GLU A 12 22.80 63.28 -21.84
C GLU A 12 21.91 63.02 -23.07
N LYS A 13 22.50 62.98 -24.29
CA LYS A 13 21.78 62.63 -25.52
C LYS A 13 21.36 61.16 -25.57
N ILE A 14 22.18 60.26 -25.01
CA ILE A 14 21.85 58.83 -24.94
C ILE A 14 20.73 58.57 -23.93
N THR A 15 20.77 59.21 -22.75
CA THR A 15 19.71 59.08 -21.74
C THR A 15 18.40 59.71 -22.19
N THR A 16 18.42 60.88 -22.84
CA THR A 16 17.19 61.46 -23.43
C THR A 16 16.62 60.61 -24.57
N GLY A 17 17.48 60.01 -25.40
CA GLY A 17 17.06 59.07 -26.44
C GLY A 17 16.43 57.78 -25.87
N ALA A 18 16.99 57.24 -24.78
CA ALA A 18 16.44 56.07 -24.10
C ALA A 18 15.07 56.36 -23.47
N HIS A 19 14.92 57.50 -22.78
CA HIS A 19 13.62 57.90 -22.22
C HIS A 19 12.55 58.18 -23.28
N LEU A 20 12.94 58.73 -24.44
CA LEU A 20 12.02 58.93 -25.56
C LEU A 20 11.57 57.58 -26.14
N ALA A 21 12.49 56.61 -26.31
CA ALA A 21 12.16 55.28 -26.78
C ALA A 21 11.26 54.50 -25.79
N GLU A 22 11.52 54.62 -24.49
CA GLU A 22 10.66 54.06 -23.43
C GLU A 22 9.26 54.70 -23.42
N SER A 23 9.18 56.03 -23.59
CA SER A 23 7.91 56.74 -23.68
C SER A 23 7.10 56.33 -24.93
N ILE A 24 7.76 56.21 -26.09
CA ILE A 24 7.13 55.75 -27.33
C ILE A 24 6.64 54.30 -27.19
N THR A 25 7.46 53.41 -26.63
CA THR A 25 7.08 52.00 -26.42
C THR A 25 5.94 51.85 -25.41
N SER A 26 5.94 52.62 -24.33
CA SER A 26 4.85 52.67 -23.35
C SER A 26 3.54 53.18 -23.97
N THR A 27 3.61 54.27 -24.74
CA THR A 27 2.45 54.82 -25.45
C THR A 27 1.90 53.83 -26.48
N THR A 28 2.78 53.15 -27.22
CA THR A 28 2.39 52.14 -28.22
C THR A 28 1.74 50.92 -27.56
N ARG A 29 2.20 50.52 -26.36
CA ARG A 29 1.57 49.43 -25.59
C ARG A 29 0.17 49.82 -25.15
N LYS A 30 0.00 51.04 -24.62
CA LYS A 30 -1.30 51.54 -24.18
C LYS A 30 -2.32 51.63 -25.32
N ILE A 31 -1.92 52.15 -26.47
CA ILE A 31 -2.81 52.21 -27.66
C ILE A 31 -3.27 50.81 -28.05
N ARG A 32 -2.37 49.83 -28.04
CA ARG A 32 -2.68 48.42 -28.36
C ARG A 32 -3.61 47.76 -27.34
N GLU A 33 -3.45 48.09 -26.08
CA GLU A 33 -4.33 47.62 -25.01
C GLU A 33 -5.74 48.21 -25.17
N ASP A 34 -5.83 49.51 -25.44
CA ASP A 34 -7.09 50.20 -25.70
C ASP A 34 -7.79 49.63 -26.95
N GLU A 35 -7.05 49.29 -28.02
CA GLU A 35 -7.58 48.62 -29.22
C GLU A 35 -8.18 47.23 -28.93
N VAL A 36 -7.53 46.45 -28.05
CA VAL A 36 -8.06 45.13 -27.65
C VAL A 36 -9.30 45.30 -26.78
N GLN A 37 -9.30 46.22 -25.83
CA GLN A 37 -10.44 46.47 -24.95
C GLN A 37 -11.66 46.96 -25.74
N GLN A 38 -11.47 47.89 -26.66
CA GLN A 38 -12.53 48.37 -27.53
C GLN A 38 -13.13 47.22 -28.37
N TRP A 39 -12.30 46.33 -28.88
CA TRP A 39 -12.77 45.16 -29.63
C TRP A 39 -13.58 44.18 -28.76
N ILE A 40 -13.18 43.97 -27.50
CA ILE A 40 -13.92 43.14 -26.52
C ILE A 40 -15.31 43.73 -26.29
N ASP A 41 -15.37 45.04 -26.03
CA ASP A 41 -16.61 45.75 -25.73
C ASP A 41 -17.58 45.75 -26.94
N GLU A 42 -17.05 45.75 -28.17
CA GLU A 42 -17.85 45.76 -29.40
C GLU A 42 -18.34 44.37 -29.86
N ASN A 43 -17.60 43.29 -29.60
CA ASN A 43 -17.84 41.99 -30.24
C ASN A 43 -18.25 40.86 -29.29
N ASP A 44 -18.26 41.09 -27.96
CA ASP A 44 -18.52 40.08 -26.91
C ASP A 44 -17.83 38.71 -27.16
N PRO A 45 -16.50 38.71 -27.39
CA PRO A 45 -15.77 37.51 -27.77
C PRO A 45 -15.60 36.54 -26.60
N SER A 46 -15.45 35.25 -26.91
CA SER A 46 -15.15 34.25 -25.89
C SER A 46 -13.76 34.48 -25.25
N PRO A 47 -13.52 34.04 -23.99
CA PRO A 47 -12.22 34.22 -23.34
C PRO A 47 -11.03 33.62 -24.12
N ILE A 48 -11.27 32.56 -24.90
CA ILE A 48 -10.24 31.95 -25.76
C ILE A 48 -9.93 32.86 -26.96
N GLU A 49 -10.93 33.50 -27.55
CA GLU A 49 -10.74 34.47 -28.65
C GLU A 49 -10.05 35.75 -28.16
N ILE A 50 -10.34 36.20 -26.94
CA ILE A 50 -9.63 37.31 -26.29
C ILE A 50 -8.14 36.97 -26.17
N LEU A 51 -7.80 35.77 -25.69
CA LEU A 51 -6.41 35.33 -25.57
C LEU A 51 -5.70 35.27 -26.94
N LYS A 52 -6.37 34.78 -27.99
CA LYS A 52 -5.85 34.78 -29.36
C LYS A 52 -5.62 36.21 -29.86
N ARG A 53 -6.54 37.14 -29.58
CA ARG A 53 -6.42 38.55 -29.96
C ARG A 53 -5.25 39.25 -29.25
N ILE A 54 -5.05 39.01 -27.96
CA ILE A 54 -3.90 39.53 -27.22
C ILE A 54 -2.59 38.96 -27.80
N ALA A 55 -2.59 37.67 -28.18
CA ALA A 55 -1.43 37.04 -28.80
C ALA A 55 -1.04 37.71 -30.14
N GLU A 56 -2.01 38.12 -30.96
CA GLU A 56 -1.77 38.83 -32.23
C GLU A 56 -1.13 40.22 -32.02
N VAL A 57 -1.58 40.93 -30.98
CA VAL A 57 -1.14 42.30 -30.70
C VAL A 57 0.18 42.35 -29.92
N SER A 58 0.48 41.29 -29.15
CA SER A 58 1.70 41.14 -28.36
C SER A 58 2.71 40.14 -28.96
N LEU A 59 3.48 40.60 -29.94
CA LEU A 59 4.62 39.90 -30.56
C LEU A 59 5.52 39.09 -29.59
N PRO A 60 6.00 39.63 -28.44
CA PRO A 60 6.89 38.87 -27.56
C PRO A 60 6.22 37.68 -26.85
N HIS A 61 4.88 37.68 -26.74
CA HIS A 61 4.11 36.65 -26.03
C HIS A 61 3.27 35.77 -26.96
N HIS A 62 3.26 36.07 -28.26
CA HIS A 62 2.43 35.40 -29.27
C HIS A 62 2.48 33.87 -29.17
N ASN A 63 3.68 33.29 -29.20
CA ASN A 63 3.85 31.83 -29.19
C ASN A 63 3.39 31.18 -27.88
N ALA A 64 3.56 31.85 -26.74
CA ALA A 64 3.14 31.32 -25.44
C ALA A 64 1.61 31.37 -25.31
N LEU A 65 1.01 32.50 -25.68
CA LEU A 65 -0.44 32.71 -25.60
C LEU A 65 -1.20 31.82 -26.59
N MET A 66 -0.69 31.63 -27.82
CA MET A 66 -1.32 30.73 -28.79
C MET A 66 -1.30 29.26 -28.34
N LYS A 67 -0.23 28.81 -27.67
CA LYS A 67 -0.19 27.45 -27.09
C LYS A 67 -1.25 27.27 -26.00
N ILE A 68 -1.35 28.23 -25.09
CA ILE A 68 -2.35 28.21 -24.01
C ILE A 68 -3.77 28.23 -24.60
N ALA A 69 -4.03 29.08 -25.60
CA ALA A 69 -5.32 29.15 -26.25
C ALA A 69 -5.73 27.81 -26.89
N ASN A 70 -4.79 27.14 -27.58
CA ASN A 70 -5.05 25.84 -28.21
C ASN A 70 -5.28 24.73 -27.17
N GLU A 71 -4.50 24.68 -26.09
CA GLU A 71 -4.68 23.70 -25.00
C GLU A 71 -6.06 23.87 -24.32
N LEU A 72 -6.48 25.12 -24.08
CA LEU A 72 -7.80 25.41 -23.51
C LEU A 72 -8.94 25.01 -24.46
N GLU A 73 -8.76 25.19 -25.76
CA GLU A 73 -9.71 24.79 -26.80
C GLU A 73 -9.85 23.26 -26.91
N GLU A 74 -8.74 22.51 -26.75
CA GLU A 74 -8.75 21.04 -26.66
C GLU A 74 -9.50 20.55 -25.41
N ILE A 75 -9.27 21.18 -24.25
CA ILE A 75 -9.97 20.85 -23.00
C ILE A 75 -11.47 21.12 -23.12
N ALA A 76 -11.86 22.27 -23.69
CA ALA A 76 -13.25 22.62 -23.91
C ALA A 76 -13.95 21.70 -24.93
N SER A 77 -13.20 21.15 -25.89
CA SER A 77 -13.69 20.21 -26.90
C SER A 77 -13.77 18.77 -26.39
N THR A 78 -13.23 18.47 -25.20
CA THR A 78 -13.28 17.13 -24.62
C THR A 78 -14.67 16.92 -23.99
N PRO A 79 -15.46 15.92 -24.45
CA PRO A 79 -16.80 15.72 -23.90
C PRO A 79 -16.71 15.39 -22.41
N VAL A 80 -17.34 16.23 -21.58
CA VAL A 80 -17.52 15.98 -20.15
C VAL A 80 -18.22 14.62 -20.01
N PRO A 81 -17.59 13.60 -19.37
CA PRO A 81 -18.25 12.33 -19.18
C PRO A 81 -19.56 12.56 -18.41
N PRO A 82 -20.66 11.91 -18.80
CA PRO A 82 -21.96 12.16 -18.17
C PRO A 82 -21.84 11.96 -16.67
N GLN A 83 -22.23 12.97 -15.90
CA GLN A 83 -22.28 12.87 -14.44
C GLN A 83 -23.20 11.69 -14.10
N ILE A 84 -22.61 10.58 -13.67
CA ILE A 84 -23.35 9.44 -13.12
C ILE A 84 -24.17 9.99 -11.96
N SER A 85 -25.50 9.98 -12.07
CA SER A 85 -26.36 10.60 -11.06
C SER A 85 -26.05 10.05 -9.67
N GLU A 86 -26.00 10.92 -8.66
CA GLU A 86 -25.76 10.51 -7.27
C GLU A 86 -26.72 9.39 -6.81
N GLU A 87 -27.92 9.35 -7.39
CA GLU A 87 -28.93 8.31 -7.21
C GLU A 87 -28.44 6.92 -7.65
N TYR A 88 -27.77 6.82 -8.81
CA TYR A 88 -27.20 5.56 -9.31
C TYR A 88 -26.05 5.08 -8.42
N ASN A 89 -25.17 5.99 -7.99
CA ASN A 89 -24.09 5.67 -7.06
C ASN A 89 -24.64 5.20 -5.70
N ARG A 90 -25.65 5.87 -5.15
CA ARG A 90 -26.32 5.43 -3.91
C ARG A 90 -26.95 4.05 -4.06
N ARG A 91 -27.66 3.79 -5.17
CA ARG A 91 -28.31 2.50 -5.40
C ARG A 91 -27.28 1.38 -5.57
N SER A 92 -26.23 1.62 -6.34
CA SER A 92 -25.11 0.68 -6.52
C SER A 92 -24.42 0.34 -5.20
N MET A 93 -24.14 1.35 -4.36
CA MET A 93 -23.53 1.14 -3.05
C MET A 93 -24.44 0.35 -2.10
N ARG A 94 -25.76 0.59 -2.14
CA ARG A 94 -26.73 -0.19 -1.35
C ARG A 94 -26.78 -1.65 -1.77
N CYS A 95 -26.74 -1.93 -3.06
CA CYS A 95 -26.69 -3.31 -3.57
C CYS A 95 -25.40 -4.01 -3.11
N LYS A 96 -24.23 -3.37 -3.29
CA LYS A 96 -22.95 -3.91 -2.81
C LYS A 96 -22.94 -4.16 -1.30
N LEU A 97 -23.53 -3.26 -0.52
CA LEU A 97 -23.65 -3.43 0.93
C LEU A 97 -24.54 -4.63 1.29
N ALA A 98 -25.66 -4.81 0.59
CA ALA A 98 -26.53 -5.96 0.79
C ALA A 98 -25.82 -7.29 0.47
N ASP A 99 -25.06 -7.33 -0.63
CA ASP A 99 -24.27 -8.51 -1.02
C ASP A 99 -23.23 -8.86 0.06
N VAL A 100 -22.49 -7.86 0.55
CA VAL A 100 -21.49 -8.05 1.62
C VAL A 100 -22.16 -8.54 2.92
N LEU A 101 -23.34 -8.03 3.26
CA LEU A 101 -24.07 -8.48 4.45
C LEU A 101 -24.53 -9.93 4.33
N LEU A 102 -24.98 -10.36 3.14
CA LEU A 102 -25.35 -11.75 2.88
C LEU A 102 -24.12 -12.67 2.97
N GLU A 103 -23.02 -12.30 2.33
CA GLU A 103 -21.76 -13.06 2.42
C GLU A 103 -21.26 -13.17 3.86
N THR A 104 -21.35 -12.08 4.63
CA THR A 104 -20.97 -12.08 6.05
C THR A 104 -21.81 -13.08 6.83
N ARG A 105 -23.12 -13.10 6.57
CA ARG A 105 -24.05 -14.02 7.23
C ARG A 105 -23.78 -15.48 6.89
N ASP A 106 -23.46 -15.78 5.62
CA ASP A 106 -23.11 -17.13 5.19
C ASP A 106 -21.80 -17.60 5.83
N ILE A 107 -20.81 -16.70 5.96
CA ILE A 107 -19.55 -16.98 6.65
C ILE A 107 -19.81 -17.27 8.14
N GLU A 108 -20.64 -16.49 8.82
CA GLU A 108 -21.03 -16.73 10.22
C GLU A 108 -21.68 -18.10 10.42
N CYS A 109 -22.62 -18.48 9.54
CA CYS A 109 -23.24 -19.80 9.57
C CYS A 109 -22.20 -20.92 9.37
N SER A 110 -21.28 -20.75 8.41
CA SER A 110 -20.17 -21.70 8.17
C SER A 110 -19.23 -21.85 9.37
N ILE A 111 -18.94 -20.74 10.07
CA ILE A 111 -18.15 -20.76 11.30
C ILE A 111 -18.85 -21.56 12.39
N ASN A 112 -20.14 -21.30 12.64
CA ASN A 112 -20.91 -22.01 13.65
C ASN A 112 -20.99 -23.52 13.38
N ASP A 113 -21.25 -23.90 12.12
CA ASP A 113 -21.28 -25.31 11.72
C ASP A 113 -19.94 -26.01 11.96
N LYS A 114 -18.82 -25.32 11.65
CA LYS A 114 -17.48 -25.86 11.88
C LYS A 114 -17.17 -25.97 13.38
N GLN A 115 -17.59 -25.00 14.19
CA GLN A 115 -17.40 -25.04 15.65
C GLN A 115 -18.19 -26.19 16.30
N GLU A 116 -19.41 -26.47 15.83
CA GLU A 116 -20.19 -27.58 16.38
C GLU A 116 -19.59 -28.94 15.95
N ARG A 117 -19.10 -29.06 14.70
CA ARG A 117 -18.34 -30.25 14.25
C ARG A 117 -17.03 -30.42 15.04
N GLU A 118 -16.30 -29.32 15.22
CA GLU A 118 -15.39 -29.01 16.32
C GLU A 118 -15.61 -29.88 17.57
N LYS A 119 -16.64 -29.46 18.29
CA LYS A 119 -17.04 -29.96 19.59
C LYS A 119 -17.38 -31.45 19.56
N VAL A 120 -18.11 -31.90 18.54
CA VAL A 120 -18.45 -33.32 18.35
C VAL A 120 -17.19 -34.18 18.16
N LEU A 121 -16.26 -33.73 17.32
CA LEU A 121 -15.01 -34.46 17.08
C LEU A 121 -14.12 -34.51 18.32
N ARG A 122 -14.02 -33.42 19.07
CA ARG A 122 -13.30 -33.39 20.35
C ARG A 122 -13.89 -34.39 21.36
N ALA A 123 -15.22 -34.37 21.54
CA ALA A 123 -15.89 -35.31 22.43
C ALA A 123 -15.67 -36.78 22.00
N ARG A 124 -15.71 -37.06 20.70
CA ARG A 124 -15.43 -38.39 20.16
C ARG A 124 -13.97 -38.81 20.40
N LEU A 125 -13.01 -37.90 20.23
CA LEU A 125 -11.60 -38.17 20.45
C LEU A 125 -11.32 -38.48 21.93
N GLU A 126 -11.91 -37.72 22.84
CA GLU A 126 -11.84 -38.01 24.29
C GLU A 126 -12.41 -39.39 24.61
N TYR A 127 -13.57 -39.74 24.06
CA TYR A 127 -14.18 -41.06 24.26
C TYR A 127 -13.28 -42.19 23.77
N MET A 128 -12.75 -42.09 22.54
CA MET A 128 -11.86 -43.11 21.98
C MET A 128 -10.54 -43.21 22.76
N THR A 129 -10.04 -42.10 23.29
CA THR A 129 -8.84 -42.07 24.13
C THR A 129 -9.07 -42.84 25.43
N ARG A 130 -10.20 -42.60 26.10
CA ARG A 130 -10.59 -43.37 27.31
C ARG A 130 -10.72 -44.87 27.01
N GLN A 131 -11.39 -45.23 25.91
CA GLN A 131 -11.53 -46.63 25.49
C GLN A 131 -10.18 -47.30 25.24
N ARG A 132 -9.25 -46.62 24.57
CA ARG A 132 -7.88 -47.12 24.37
C ARG A 132 -7.17 -47.36 25.70
N ASP A 133 -7.27 -46.43 26.64
CA ASP A 133 -6.59 -46.52 27.93
C ASP A 133 -7.18 -47.64 28.81
N GLU A 134 -8.50 -47.84 28.79
CA GLU A 134 -9.18 -48.99 29.40
C GLU A 134 -8.69 -50.32 28.81
N MET A 135 -8.63 -50.43 27.48
CA MET A 135 -8.15 -51.63 26.81
C MET A 135 -6.66 -51.91 27.11
N LYS A 136 -5.85 -50.86 27.18
CA LYS A 136 -4.44 -50.97 27.57
C LYS A 136 -4.29 -51.52 28.99
N GLN A 137 -5.12 -51.08 29.94
CA GLN A 137 -5.11 -51.61 31.30
C GLN A 137 -5.52 -53.09 31.33
N ARG A 138 -6.61 -53.46 30.65
CA ARG A 138 -7.04 -54.87 30.56
C ARG A 138 -5.96 -55.77 29.97
N TYR A 139 -5.23 -55.29 28.95
CA TYR A 139 -4.11 -56.01 28.38
C TYR A 139 -2.96 -56.21 29.38
N LEU A 140 -2.62 -55.17 30.15
CA LEU A 140 -1.58 -55.25 31.19
C LEU A 140 -1.98 -56.23 32.31
N ASP A 141 -3.25 -56.23 32.72
CA ASP A 141 -3.76 -57.18 33.70
C ASP A 141 -3.72 -58.61 33.18
N TYR A 142 -4.11 -58.83 31.91
CA TYR A 142 -4.00 -60.13 31.26
C TYR A 142 -2.56 -60.61 31.15
N ASP A 143 -1.62 -59.75 30.74
CA ASP A 143 -0.20 -60.09 30.66
C ASP A 143 0.37 -60.50 32.03
N ARG A 144 -0.01 -59.79 33.10
CA ARG A 144 0.36 -60.17 34.47
C ARG A 144 -0.17 -61.55 34.87
N ILE A 145 -1.42 -61.87 34.52
CA ILE A 145 -2.01 -63.19 34.79
C ILE A 145 -1.24 -64.27 34.03
N VAL A 146 -0.99 -64.06 32.72
CA VAL A 146 -0.23 -65.01 31.89
C VAL A 146 1.21 -65.21 32.40
N GLN A 147 1.86 -64.15 32.88
CA GLN A 147 3.19 -64.27 33.48
C GLN A 147 3.16 -65.03 34.82
N ASN A 148 2.11 -64.85 35.62
CA ASN A 148 1.95 -65.53 36.90
C ASN A 148 1.45 -66.99 36.76
N GLU A 149 0.72 -67.33 35.69
CA GLU A 149 0.23 -68.69 35.40
C GLU A 149 1.31 -69.62 34.85
N LYS A 150 2.46 -69.10 34.40
CA LYS A 150 3.59 -69.93 33.95
C LYS A 150 4.30 -70.60 35.13
N PHE A 151 3.71 -71.68 35.63
CA PHE A 151 4.35 -72.61 36.57
C PHE A 151 5.32 -73.57 35.83
N ASN A 152 6.61 -73.33 36.10
CA ASN A 152 7.77 -74.24 36.25
C ASN A 152 8.25 -75.23 35.15
N LYS A 153 9.58 -75.12 34.91
CA LYS A 153 10.59 -76.06 34.37
C LYS A 153 10.84 -76.20 32.86
N TYR A 154 9.90 -75.96 31.96
CA TYR A 154 10.23 -76.03 30.50
C TYR A 154 10.74 -74.70 29.92
N TYR A 155 10.51 -73.59 30.63
CA TYR A 155 10.82 -72.25 30.12
C TYR A 155 12.29 -71.85 30.27
N ASP A 156 13.05 -72.37 31.23
CA ASP A 156 14.43 -71.90 31.47
C ASP A 156 15.38 -72.20 30.31
N LEU A 157 15.14 -73.29 29.56
CA LEU A 157 15.94 -73.64 28.38
C LEU A 157 15.58 -72.79 27.14
N LYS A 158 14.32 -72.35 27.01
CA LYS A 158 13.86 -71.46 25.92
C LYS A 158 14.15 -69.98 26.22
N ARG A 159 14.18 -69.61 27.51
CA ARG A 159 14.51 -68.28 28.01
C ARG A 159 15.93 -67.86 27.63
N GLY A 160 16.91 -68.77 27.64
CA GLY A 160 18.28 -68.46 27.22
C GLY A 160 18.36 -67.99 25.77
N VAL A 161 17.67 -68.69 24.86
CA VAL A 161 17.63 -68.36 23.42
C VAL A 161 16.78 -67.13 23.13
N ASP A 162 15.65 -66.94 23.84
CA ASP A 162 14.79 -65.76 23.68
C ASP A 162 15.40 -64.50 24.33
N ILE A 163 16.17 -64.61 25.42
CA ILE A 163 16.92 -63.48 26.03
C ILE A 163 18.05 -63.03 25.11
N GLU A 164 18.78 -63.95 24.47
CA GLU A 164 19.86 -63.57 23.54
C GLU A 164 19.31 -62.90 22.27
N LYS A 165 18.13 -63.34 21.81
CA LYS A 165 17.41 -62.71 20.69
C LYS A 165 16.84 -61.35 21.09
N GLN A 166 16.23 -61.23 22.28
CA GLN A 166 15.77 -59.96 22.84
C GLN A 166 16.92 -58.98 23.11
N ALA A 167 18.08 -59.45 23.56
CA ALA A 167 19.26 -58.60 23.76
C ALA A 167 19.76 -58.02 22.42
N LYS A 168 19.82 -58.84 21.36
CA LYS A 168 20.18 -58.38 20.01
C LYS A 168 19.14 -57.44 19.40
N ASP A 169 17.86 -57.65 19.69
CA ASP A 169 16.80 -56.75 19.24
C ASP A 169 16.80 -55.44 20.04
N PHE A 170 17.13 -55.48 21.34
CA PHE A 170 17.30 -54.29 22.19
C PHE A 170 18.55 -53.48 21.81
N GLU A 171 19.65 -54.14 21.43
CA GLU A 171 20.84 -53.49 20.85
C GLU A 171 20.50 -52.80 19.52
N ARG A 172 19.70 -53.43 18.66
CA ARG A 172 19.20 -52.81 17.42
C ARG A 172 18.26 -51.63 17.70
N ASP A 173 17.34 -51.76 18.63
CA ASP A 173 16.40 -50.69 19.01
C ASP A 173 17.12 -49.52 19.69
N THR A 174 18.21 -49.77 20.43
CA THR A 174 19.04 -48.70 20.99
C THR A 174 19.88 -47.99 19.93
N GLU A 175 20.38 -48.69 18.90
CA GLU A 175 21.02 -48.04 17.75
C GLU A 175 20.03 -47.22 16.91
N ILE A 176 18.82 -47.74 16.67
CA ILE A 176 17.76 -47.02 15.97
C ILE A 176 17.38 -45.77 16.76
N ASN A 177 17.18 -45.89 18.08
CA ASN A 177 16.87 -44.74 18.94
C ASN A 177 17.98 -43.68 18.93
N LYS A 178 19.26 -44.07 18.91
CA LYS A 178 20.38 -43.12 18.77
C LYS A 178 20.33 -42.37 17.45
N LYS A 179 20.05 -43.06 16.34
CA LYS A 179 19.90 -42.41 15.01
C LYS A 179 18.72 -41.44 14.99
N VAL A 180 17.56 -41.87 15.49
CA VAL A 180 16.36 -41.02 15.60
C VAL A 180 16.62 -39.81 16.49
N GLN A 181 17.38 -39.96 17.58
CA GLN A 181 17.72 -38.85 18.47
C GLN A 181 18.67 -37.84 17.82
N ILE A 182 19.62 -38.30 16.99
CA ILE A 182 20.51 -37.42 16.20
C ILE A 182 19.69 -36.66 15.16
N GLU A 183 18.83 -37.35 14.42
CA GLU A 183 17.97 -36.77 13.39
C GLU A 183 17.00 -35.75 14.00
N PHE A 184 16.40 -36.07 15.15
CA PHE A 184 15.57 -35.14 15.91
C PHE A 184 16.35 -33.90 16.34
N SER A 185 17.58 -34.06 16.83
CA SER A 185 18.43 -32.94 17.27
C SER A 185 18.80 -32.02 16.10
N GLN A 186 19.07 -32.59 14.92
CA GLN A 186 19.33 -31.84 13.68
C GLN A 186 18.08 -31.06 13.24
N LEU A 187 16.93 -31.73 13.12
CA LEU A 187 15.66 -31.09 12.76
C LEU A 187 15.26 -30.00 13.74
N TRP A 188 15.53 -30.20 15.03
CA TRP A 188 15.27 -29.18 16.05
C TRP A 188 16.18 -27.95 15.89
N GLY A 189 17.45 -28.15 15.54
CA GLY A 189 18.39 -27.09 15.20
C GLY A 189 17.95 -26.30 13.96
N GLU A 190 17.58 -26.99 12.89
CA GLU A 190 17.06 -26.36 11.66
C GLU A 190 15.77 -25.58 11.93
N SER A 191 14.82 -26.16 12.68
CA SER A 191 13.59 -25.48 13.09
C SER A 191 13.85 -24.22 13.93
N ARG A 192 14.91 -24.21 14.73
CA ARG A 192 15.33 -23.02 15.47
C ARG A 192 15.90 -21.95 14.54
N LEU A 193 16.79 -22.33 13.61
CA LEU A 193 17.35 -21.40 12.62
C LEU A 193 16.26 -20.75 11.76
N LEU A 194 15.30 -21.55 11.27
CA LEU A 194 14.18 -21.04 10.48
C LEU A 194 13.31 -20.06 11.27
N ARG A 195 13.10 -20.29 12.58
CA ARG A 195 12.39 -19.34 13.44
C ARG A 195 13.14 -18.02 13.57
N ASP A 196 14.46 -18.07 13.73
CA ASP A 196 15.29 -16.87 13.81
C ASP A 196 15.29 -16.09 12.47
N GLU A 197 15.28 -16.79 11.34
CA GLU A 197 15.15 -16.18 10.01
C GLU A 197 13.78 -15.54 9.79
N ILE A 198 12.70 -16.22 10.18
CA ILE A 198 11.33 -15.67 10.11
C ILE A 198 11.23 -14.40 10.97
N SER A 199 11.79 -14.38 12.17
CA SER A 199 11.82 -13.18 13.01
C SER A 199 12.56 -12.02 12.33
N LYS A 200 13.74 -12.28 11.75
CA LYS A 200 14.50 -11.24 11.03
C LYS A 200 13.75 -10.70 9.81
N ILE A 201 13.05 -11.55 9.07
CA ILE A 201 12.23 -11.14 7.92
C ILE A 201 11.04 -10.30 8.40
N SER A 202 10.41 -10.71 9.50
CA SER A 202 9.28 -9.99 10.09
C SER A 202 9.69 -8.60 10.58
N GLU A 203 10.84 -8.47 11.24
CA GLU A 203 11.40 -7.16 11.63
C GLU A 203 11.66 -6.25 10.42
N LYS A 204 12.24 -6.79 9.34
CA LYS A 204 12.46 -6.03 8.10
C LYS A 204 11.15 -5.58 7.46
N LEU A 205 10.13 -6.43 7.46
CA LEU A 205 8.80 -6.08 6.94
C LEU A 205 8.18 -4.95 7.76
N GLU A 206 8.29 -4.99 9.09
CA GLU A 206 7.75 -3.95 9.95
C GLU A 206 8.51 -2.62 9.76
N GLN A 207 9.83 -2.65 9.63
CA GLN A 207 10.62 -1.47 9.30
C GLN A 207 10.21 -0.85 7.95
N ASN A 208 9.98 -1.67 6.92
CA ASN A 208 9.50 -1.20 5.62
C ASN A 208 8.09 -0.61 5.71
N ARG A 209 7.21 -1.23 6.50
CA ARG A 209 5.85 -0.73 6.71
C ARG A 209 5.87 0.65 7.38
N ILE A 210 6.65 0.81 8.45
CA ILE A 210 6.83 2.10 9.12
C ILE A 210 7.40 3.15 8.16
N PHE A 211 8.39 2.77 7.34
CA PHE A 211 8.95 3.66 6.32
C PHE A 211 7.90 4.12 5.30
N HIS A 212 7.12 3.19 4.74
CA HIS A 212 6.07 3.51 3.78
C HIS A 212 4.95 4.37 4.40
N GLU A 213 4.57 4.10 5.64
CA GLU A 213 3.57 4.89 6.37
C GLU A 213 4.05 6.34 6.57
N LYS A 214 5.29 6.54 7.03
CA LYS A 214 5.89 7.87 7.15
C LYS A 214 5.96 8.59 5.80
N PHE A 215 6.41 7.90 4.76
CA PHE A 215 6.51 8.48 3.42
C PHE A 215 5.15 8.87 2.84
N ALA A 216 4.13 8.03 3.03
CA ALA A 216 2.76 8.33 2.62
C ALA A 216 2.20 9.52 3.40
N HIS A 217 2.44 9.58 4.71
CA HIS A 217 2.02 10.68 5.57
C HIS A 217 2.69 12.00 5.17
N GLU A 218 4.01 12.03 4.96
CA GLU A 218 4.73 13.22 4.47
C GLU A 218 4.19 13.69 3.11
N ARG A 219 3.91 12.74 2.20
CA ARG A 219 3.35 13.07 0.89
C ARG A 219 1.94 13.65 0.99
N ALA A 220 1.12 13.11 1.89
CA ALA A 220 -0.22 13.63 2.17
C ALA A 220 -0.17 15.03 2.79
N GLN A 221 0.72 15.26 3.76
CA GLN A 221 0.94 16.59 4.35
C GLN A 221 1.39 17.62 3.32
N LYS A 222 2.33 17.27 2.43
CA LYS A 222 2.75 18.15 1.33
C LYS A 222 1.58 18.54 0.43
N LYS A 223 0.72 17.57 0.06
CA LYS A 223 -0.48 17.87 -0.74
C LYS A 223 -1.45 18.80 0.00
N LEU A 224 -1.72 18.52 1.27
CA LEU A 224 -2.60 19.35 2.09
C LEU A 224 -2.09 20.79 2.22
N ASN A 225 -0.77 20.96 2.42
CA ASN A 225 -0.18 22.30 2.51
C ASN A 225 -0.28 23.05 1.18
N LEU A 226 -0.04 22.38 0.04
CA LEU A 226 -0.24 22.97 -1.29
C LEU A 226 -1.71 23.35 -1.53
N GLU A 227 -2.66 22.53 -1.10
CA GLU A 227 -4.10 22.85 -1.19
C GLU A 227 -4.47 24.05 -0.32
N LYS A 228 -3.90 24.18 0.89
CA LYS A 228 -4.09 25.35 1.76
C LYS A 228 -3.48 26.61 1.16
N GLU A 229 -2.25 26.55 0.64
CA GLU A 229 -1.62 27.68 -0.07
C GLU A 229 -2.47 28.11 -1.27
N TYR A 230 -3.04 27.16 -2.01
CA TYR A 230 -3.94 27.45 -3.11
C TYR A 230 -5.25 28.13 -2.65
N GLN A 231 -5.85 27.66 -1.55
CA GLN A 231 -7.02 28.30 -0.95
C GLN A 231 -6.72 29.70 -0.41
N ASP A 232 -5.58 29.92 0.22
CA ASP A 232 -5.16 31.22 0.75
C ASP A 232 -4.90 32.23 -0.39
N MET A 233 -4.43 31.77 -1.55
CA MET A 233 -4.31 32.59 -2.76
C MET A 233 -5.69 32.97 -3.35
N ILE A 234 -6.71 32.14 -3.19
CA ILE A 234 -8.08 32.42 -3.66
C ILE A 234 -8.83 33.35 -2.69
N ILE A 235 -8.56 33.27 -1.38
CA ILE A 235 -9.27 34.02 -0.32
C ILE A 235 -8.65 35.40 -0.03
N LYS A 236 -7.57 35.79 -0.73
CA LYS A 236 -7.15 37.20 -0.81
C LYS A 236 -7.67 37.87 -2.10
N PRO A 237 -8.97 38.21 -2.22
CA PRO A 237 -9.35 39.29 -3.11
C PRO A 237 -8.91 40.60 -2.42
N GLU A 238 -8.17 41.40 -3.19
CA GLU A 238 -8.10 42.86 -3.14
C GLU A 238 -8.58 43.52 -1.84
N GLY A 239 -7.63 43.95 -1.03
CA GLY A 239 -7.91 44.70 0.20
C GLY A 239 -6.66 45.31 0.81
N GLU A 240 -5.85 45.99 -0.01
CA GLU A 240 -5.10 47.24 0.25
C GLU A 240 -4.24 47.62 -0.96
#